data_AF-A0A8H7UCU3-F1
#
_entry.id   AF-A0A8H7UCU3-F1
#
_cell.length_a   1.000
_cell.length_b   1.000
_cell.length_c   1.000
_cell.angle_alpha   90.00
_cell.angle_beta   90.00
_cell.angle_gamma   90.00
#
_symmetry.space_group_name_H-M   'P 1'
#
loop_
_entity.id
_entity.type
_entity.pdbx_description
1 polymer ?
#
loop_
_entity_poly.entity_id
_entity_poly.type
_entity_poly.pdbx_seq_one_letter_code
_entity_poly.pdbx_strand_id
1 'polypeptide(L)'
;MVWSRTPKSFCKLMSSHAPHSHNPLTAIGFSIGFVGIVGLVISLIALIPLNAYNIALAIQTITKLQIAYGRGSIMIPGPYQPVQVFLLGTIAFSVITILLLLATCWRNASARNRPQRSRRAKRVGRERRGSKASSIAESIHSVQSELSSSSQSTFLQNPSSSWISRFSTMSFILQFCWAIFGSHTLYFTVYEEHPLPAAIMKAATTCLLILWTNYAIMICFSIVFCFAACCVLIGGISSSAYDEEDELEDQQVSERSPLLTSTNTMT
;
A
#
# COMPACT_ATOMS: atom_id res chain seq x y z
N MET A 1 13.50 -65.90 -12.96
CA MET A 1 14.30 -65.71 -11.74
C MET A 1 14.67 -64.23 -11.66
N VAL A 2 14.54 -63.64 -10.47
CA VAL A 2 15.13 -62.37 -10.04
C VAL A 2 14.27 -61.08 -10.06
N TRP A 3 13.61 -60.89 -8.91
CA TRP A 3 13.44 -59.68 -8.08
C TRP A 3 12.52 -58.53 -8.54
N SER A 4 11.31 -58.60 -7.98
CA SER A 4 10.56 -57.48 -7.42
C SER A 4 11.38 -56.72 -6.35
N ARG A 5 11.50 -55.39 -6.47
CA ARG A 5 11.73 -54.48 -5.34
C ARG A 5 10.77 -53.30 -5.44
N THR A 6 9.98 -53.16 -4.39
CA THR A 6 8.97 -52.14 -4.13
C THR A 6 9.62 -50.78 -3.79
N PRO A 7 8.99 -49.64 -4.11
CA PRO A 7 9.39 -48.34 -3.58
C PRO A 7 8.54 -48.01 -2.35
N LYS A 8 8.92 -48.52 -1.16
CA LYS A 8 8.31 -48.11 0.12
C LYS A 8 9.05 -46.96 0.82
N SER A 9 10.20 -46.53 0.31
CA SER A 9 11.00 -45.45 0.88
C SER A 9 10.64 -44.06 0.36
N PHE A 10 9.89 -43.94 -0.74
CA PHE A 10 9.53 -42.63 -1.31
C PHE A 10 8.34 -41.95 -0.59
N CYS A 11 7.42 -42.72 -0.01
CA CYS A 11 6.32 -42.14 0.77
C CYS A 11 6.74 -41.63 2.15
N LYS A 12 7.87 -42.08 2.71
CA LYS A 12 8.33 -41.63 4.03
C LYS A 12 9.10 -40.30 3.97
N LEU A 13 9.59 -39.91 2.79
CA LEU A 13 10.26 -38.62 2.57
C LEU A 13 9.28 -37.49 2.19
N MET A 14 8.04 -37.82 1.79
CA MET A 14 6.98 -36.82 1.53
C MET A 14 6.08 -36.54 2.74
N SER A 15 6.24 -37.26 3.86
CA SER A 15 5.44 -37.06 5.08
C SER A 15 6.11 -36.16 6.12
N SER A 16 7.31 -35.65 5.86
CA SER A 16 8.09 -34.83 6.82
C SER A 16 8.08 -33.32 6.53
N HIS A 17 7.35 -32.88 5.51
CA HIS A 17 6.98 -31.47 5.38
C HIS A 17 5.50 -31.35 5.71
N ALA A 18 5.21 -31.44 7.01
CA ALA A 18 3.96 -30.90 7.52
C ALA A 18 3.90 -29.43 7.05
N PRO A 19 2.78 -28.99 6.45
CA PRO A 19 2.65 -27.60 6.03
C PRO A 19 2.85 -26.73 7.27
N HIS A 20 3.88 -25.87 7.24
CA HIS A 20 4.08 -24.82 8.24
C HIS A 20 2.71 -24.27 8.61
N SER A 21 2.34 -24.40 9.87
CA SER A 21 1.07 -23.93 10.40
C SER A 21 0.96 -22.44 10.06
N HIS A 22 0.17 -22.12 9.03
CA HIS A 22 -0.05 -20.74 8.64
C HIS A 22 -0.66 -20.02 9.84
N ASN A 23 0.12 -19.15 10.47
CA ASN A 23 -0.36 -18.34 11.58
C ASN A 23 -1.65 -17.63 11.12
N PRO A 24 -2.82 -17.95 11.71
CA PRO A 24 -4.11 -17.46 11.21
C PRO A 24 -4.18 -15.94 11.28
N LEU A 25 -3.44 -15.33 12.21
CA LEU A 25 -3.32 -13.89 12.38
C LEU A 25 -2.65 -13.20 11.19
N THR A 26 -1.65 -13.84 10.58
CA THR A 26 -1.00 -13.37 9.35
C THR A 26 -1.95 -13.48 8.15
N ALA A 27 -2.71 -14.57 8.05
CA ALA A 27 -3.71 -14.76 7.00
C ALA A 27 -4.87 -13.74 7.11
N ILE A 28 -5.32 -13.44 8.33
CA ILE A 28 -6.30 -12.37 8.62
C ILE A 28 -5.72 -11.02 8.22
N GLY A 29 -4.48 -10.72 8.61
CA GLY A 29 -3.79 -9.48 8.22
C GLY A 29 -3.72 -9.28 6.70
N PHE A 30 -3.40 -10.34 5.95
CA PHE A 30 -3.40 -10.30 4.48
C PHE A 30 -4.81 -10.12 3.89
N SER A 31 -5.81 -10.79 4.44
CA SER A 31 -7.19 -10.69 3.96
C SER A 31 -7.75 -9.28 4.18
N ILE A 32 -7.53 -8.70 5.37
CA ILE A 32 -7.92 -7.33 5.68
C ILE A 32 -7.13 -6.34 4.83
N GLY A 33 -5.83 -6.57 4.63
CA GLY A 33 -5.00 -5.77 3.73
C GLY A 33 -5.52 -5.79 2.29
N PHE A 34 -5.92 -6.96 1.78
CA PHE A 34 -6.50 -7.11 0.44
C PHE A 34 -7.83 -6.37 0.31
N VAL A 35 -8.75 -6.56 1.25
CA VAL A 35 -10.03 -5.84 1.28
C VAL A 35 -9.79 -4.33 1.38
N GLY A 36 -8.81 -3.89 2.19
CA GLY A 36 -8.40 -2.49 2.31
C GLY A 36 -7.89 -1.92 0.99
N ILE A 37 -7.06 -2.66 0.24
CA ILE A 37 -6.55 -2.25 -1.07
C ILE A 37 -7.70 -2.15 -2.10
N VAL A 38 -8.56 -3.17 -2.18
CA VAL A 38 -9.69 -3.18 -3.11
C VAL A 38 -10.66 -2.04 -2.80
N GLY A 39 -11.00 -1.85 -1.52
CA GLY A 39 -11.81 -0.74 -1.06
C GLY A 39 -11.18 0.60 -1.42
N LEU A 40 -9.88 0.75 -1.20
CA LEU A 40 -9.15 1.97 -1.54
C LEU A 40 -9.25 2.25 -3.04
N VAL A 41 -9.01 1.25 -3.89
CA VAL A 41 -9.11 1.42 -5.36
C VAL A 41 -10.52 1.89 -5.76
N ILE A 42 -11.57 1.28 -5.21
CA ILE A 42 -12.95 1.67 -5.51
C ILE A 42 -13.21 3.11 -5.06
N SER A 43 -12.79 3.46 -3.85
CA SER A 43 -12.95 4.83 -3.33
C SER A 43 -12.14 5.84 -4.13
N LEU A 44 -10.92 5.52 -4.58
CA LEU A 44 -10.12 6.39 -5.43
C LEU A 44 -10.80 6.64 -6.78
N ILE A 45 -11.41 5.60 -7.37
CA ILE A 45 -12.18 5.76 -8.61
C ILE A 45 -13.41 6.64 -8.38
N ALA A 46 -14.10 6.49 -7.24
CA ALA A 46 -15.26 7.32 -6.88
C ALA A 46 -14.88 8.77 -6.51
N LEU A 47 -13.67 9.00 -6.03
CA LEU A 47 -13.13 10.33 -5.70
C LEU A 47 -12.98 11.21 -6.95
N ILE A 48 -12.70 10.63 -8.12
CA ILE A 48 -12.54 11.40 -9.37
C ILE A 48 -13.83 12.15 -9.76
N PRO A 49 -14.98 11.48 -9.98
CA PRO A 49 -16.21 12.17 -10.33
C PRO A 49 -16.69 13.10 -9.21
N LEU A 50 -16.45 12.75 -7.94
CA LEU A 50 -16.81 13.59 -6.81
C LEU A 50 -16.03 14.92 -6.80
N ASN A 51 -14.71 14.87 -7.01
CA ASN A 51 -13.88 16.07 -7.12
C ASN A 51 -14.14 16.86 -8.40
N ALA A 52 -14.46 16.20 -9.52
CA ALA A 52 -14.86 16.88 -10.74
C ALA A 52 -16.20 17.64 -10.56
N TYR A 53 -17.17 17.02 -9.90
CA TYR A 53 -18.42 17.67 -9.52
C TYR A 53 -18.18 18.86 -8.59
N ASN A 54 -17.30 18.72 -7.61
CA ASN A 54 -16.92 19.80 -6.69
C ASN A 54 -16.33 21.02 -7.44
N ILE A 55 -15.45 20.77 -8.42
CA ILE A 55 -14.88 21.82 -9.28
C ILE A 55 -15.98 22.53 -10.07
N ALA A 56 -16.86 21.77 -10.72
CA ALA A 56 -17.96 22.34 -11.51
C ALA A 56 -18.89 23.20 -10.64
N LEU A 57 -19.24 22.70 -9.45
CA LEU A 57 -20.10 23.41 -8.50
C LEU A 57 -19.42 24.69 -7.98
N ALA A 58 -18.13 24.62 -7.62
CA ALA A 58 -17.37 25.77 -7.15
C ALA A 58 -17.25 26.85 -8.23
N ILE A 59 -16.94 26.47 -9.48
CA ILE A 59 -16.87 27.42 -10.61
C ILE A 59 -18.22 28.09 -10.81
N GLN A 60 -19.31 27.33 -10.90
CA GLN A 60 -20.66 27.90 -11.06
C GLN A 60 -21.01 28.87 -9.93
N THR A 61 -20.59 28.56 -8.70
CA THR A 61 -20.84 29.39 -7.52
C THR A 61 -20.03 30.68 -7.56
N ILE A 62 -18.74 30.62 -7.92
CA ILE A 62 -17.89 31.80 -8.13
C ILE A 62 -18.47 32.68 -9.23
N THR A 63 -18.90 32.11 -10.36
CA THR A 63 -19.50 32.88 -11.46
C THR A 63 -20.78 33.59 -11.01
N LYS A 64 -21.66 32.91 -10.27
CA LYS A 64 -22.87 33.54 -9.71
C LYS A 64 -22.52 34.67 -8.74
N LEU A 65 -21.52 34.47 -7.89
CA LEU A 65 -21.05 35.48 -6.94
C LEU A 65 -20.47 36.70 -7.68
N GLN A 66 -19.69 36.49 -8.75
CA GLN A 66 -19.12 37.55 -9.58
C GLN A 66 -20.20 38.33 -10.36
N ILE A 67 -21.22 37.66 -10.89
CA ILE A 67 -22.33 38.33 -11.57
C ILE A 67 -23.12 39.19 -10.57
N ALA A 68 -23.35 38.69 -9.36
CA ALA A 68 -24.13 39.39 -8.35
C ALA A 68 -23.37 40.58 -7.72
N TYR A 69 -22.05 40.46 -7.49
CA TYR A 69 -21.30 41.42 -6.67
C TYR A 69 -20.01 41.94 -7.31
N GLY A 70 -19.53 41.34 -8.40
CA GLY A 70 -18.18 41.56 -8.92
C GLY A 70 -17.96 42.87 -9.68
N ARG A 71 -19.00 43.54 -10.20
CA ARG A 71 -18.91 44.80 -10.98
C ARG A 71 -17.74 44.82 -12.00
N GLY A 72 -17.36 43.68 -12.59
CA GLY A 72 -16.26 43.56 -13.56
C GLY A 72 -14.86 43.32 -12.97
N SER A 73 -14.70 43.25 -11.65
CA SER A 73 -13.45 42.86 -10.98
C SER A 73 -13.34 41.33 -10.84
N ILE A 74 -12.12 40.79 -11.02
CA ILE A 74 -11.81 39.38 -10.79
C ILE A 74 -12.02 39.02 -9.32
N MET A 75 -11.74 39.96 -8.42
CA MET A 75 -11.81 39.80 -6.98
C MET A 75 -12.98 40.63 -6.45
N ILE A 76 -13.86 39.99 -5.68
CA ILE A 76 -15.04 40.63 -5.11
C ILE A 76 -14.61 41.30 -3.81
N PRO A 77 -14.63 42.65 -3.73
CA PRO A 77 -14.28 43.34 -2.50
C PRO A 77 -15.37 43.13 -1.43
N GLY A 78 -14.95 43.05 -0.17
CA GLY A 78 -15.84 43.09 0.98
C GLY A 78 -16.12 41.72 1.63
N PRO A 79 -17.29 41.53 2.27
CA PRO A 79 -17.58 40.39 3.15
C PRO A 79 -17.60 39.04 2.40
N TYR A 80 -17.76 39.07 1.07
CA TYR A 80 -17.83 37.86 0.23
C TYR A 80 -16.45 37.32 -0.19
N GLN A 81 -15.37 38.09 0.05
CA GLN A 81 -14.01 37.70 -0.33
C GLN A 81 -13.56 36.37 0.29
N PRO A 82 -13.79 36.07 1.58
CA PRO A 82 -13.41 34.79 2.18
C PRO A 82 -14.11 33.60 1.52
N VAL A 83 -15.38 33.75 1.13
CA VAL A 83 -16.14 32.69 0.42
C VAL A 83 -15.54 32.45 -0.96
N GLN A 84 -15.19 33.51 -1.68
CA GLN A 84 -14.51 33.38 -2.98
C GLN A 84 -13.16 32.66 -2.84
N VAL A 85 -12.36 33.04 -1.84
CA VAL A 85 -11.07 32.39 -1.54
C VAL A 85 -11.27 30.91 -1.21
N PHE A 86 -12.24 30.59 -0.35
CA PHE A 86 -12.58 29.22 0.00
C PHE A 86 -12.95 28.36 -1.22
N LEU A 87 -13.81 28.88 -2.11
CA LEU A 87 -14.23 28.19 -3.33
C LEU A 87 -13.05 27.98 -4.29
N LEU A 88 -12.18 28.98 -4.44
CA LEU A 88 -11.00 28.90 -5.30
C LEU A 88 -10.01 27.85 -4.79
N GLY A 89 -9.74 27.81 -3.48
CA GLY A 89 -8.90 26.77 -2.92
C GLY A 89 -9.56 25.39 -3.02
N THR A 90 -10.89 25.30 -2.89
CA THR A 90 -11.62 24.03 -3.10
C THR A 90 -11.38 23.47 -4.52
N ILE A 91 -11.36 24.34 -5.54
CA ILE A 91 -10.97 23.96 -6.91
C ILE A 91 -9.52 23.45 -6.93
N ALA A 92 -8.58 24.21 -6.36
CA ALA A 92 -7.17 23.84 -6.32
C ALA A 92 -6.93 22.48 -5.64
N PHE A 93 -7.54 22.23 -4.48
CA PHE A 93 -7.43 20.95 -3.78
C PHE A 93 -8.06 19.79 -4.54
N SER A 94 -9.19 20.02 -5.20
CA SER A 94 -9.83 19.00 -6.03
C SER A 94 -8.94 18.62 -7.22
N VAL A 95 -8.31 19.60 -7.87
CA VAL A 95 -7.34 19.38 -8.96
C VAL A 95 -6.10 18.63 -8.45
N ILE A 96 -5.52 19.06 -7.34
CA ILE A 96 -4.36 18.38 -6.73
C ILE A 96 -4.71 16.93 -6.39
N THR A 97 -5.90 16.68 -5.84
CA THR A 97 -6.38 15.33 -5.53
C THR A 97 -6.43 14.47 -6.79
N ILE A 98 -7.10 14.96 -7.85
CA ILE A 98 -7.20 14.24 -9.12
C ILE A 98 -5.80 13.97 -9.70
N LEU A 99 -4.91 14.95 -9.71
CA LEU A 99 -3.53 14.78 -10.20
C LEU A 99 -2.74 13.74 -9.40
N LEU A 100 -2.88 13.72 -8.07
CA LEU A 100 -2.25 12.73 -7.21
C LEU A 100 -2.80 11.31 -7.46
N LEU A 101 -4.11 11.18 -7.67
CA LEU A 101 -4.73 9.92 -8.05
C LEU A 101 -4.21 9.43 -9.40
N LEU A 102 -4.20 10.30 -10.41
CA LEU A 102 -3.69 9.97 -11.75
C LEU A 102 -2.20 9.61 -11.72
N ALA A 103 -1.38 10.35 -10.97
CA ALA A 103 0.04 10.05 -10.79
C ALA A 103 0.25 8.68 -10.12
N THR A 104 -0.59 8.34 -9.14
CA THR A 104 -0.55 7.05 -8.44
C THR A 104 -0.93 5.90 -9.38
N CYS A 105 -2.01 6.08 -10.16
CA CYS A 105 -2.42 5.12 -11.19
C CYS A 105 -1.35 4.93 -12.29
N TRP A 106 -0.78 6.03 -12.79
CA TRP A 106 0.26 5.99 -13.83
C TRP A 106 1.51 5.28 -13.35
N ARG A 107 1.97 5.57 -12.13
CA ARG A 107 3.18 4.95 -11.56
C ARG A 107 3.05 3.43 -11.49
N ASN A 108 1.87 2.92 -11.12
CA ASN A 108 1.60 1.48 -11.09
C ASN A 108 1.54 0.86 -12.50
N ALA A 109 0.95 1.55 -13.48
CA ALA A 109 0.93 1.08 -14.87
C ALA A 109 2.35 1.02 -15.48
N SER A 110 3.19 2.02 -15.20
CA SER A 110 4.58 2.08 -15.67
C SER A 110 5.45 0.98 -15.06
N ALA A 111 5.25 0.64 -13.78
CA ALA A 111 5.96 -0.47 -13.12
C ALA A 111 5.64 -1.83 -13.76
N ARG A 112 4.39 -2.04 -14.20
CA ARG A 112 3.95 -3.28 -14.86
C ARG A 112 4.55 -3.46 -16.26
N ASN A 113 4.82 -2.36 -16.96
CA ASN A 113 5.30 -2.37 -18.35
C ASN A 113 6.83 -2.36 -18.47
N ARG A 114 7.60 -2.35 -17.37
CA ARG A 114 9.05 -2.54 -17.47
C ARG A 114 9.31 -4.01 -17.83
N PRO A 115 9.76 -4.31 -19.06
CA PRO A 115 10.06 -5.68 -19.42
C PRO A 115 11.13 -6.18 -18.45
N GLN A 116 10.92 -7.37 -17.89
CA GLN A 116 11.82 -8.11 -17.01
C GLN A 116 13.13 -8.52 -17.72
N ARG A 117 13.62 -7.69 -18.64
CA ARG A 117 14.73 -7.90 -19.56
C ARG A 117 16.09 -7.91 -18.84
N SER A 118 16.16 -7.44 -17.60
CA SER A 118 17.41 -7.38 -16.81
C SER A 118 17.77 -8.70 -16.12
N ARG A 119 16.83 -9.61 -15.84
CA ARG A 119 17.17 -10.91 -15.21
C ARG A 119 17.57 -12.00 -16.21
N ARG A 120 17.20 -11.89 -17.50
CA ARG A 120 17.57 -12.88 -18.52
C ARG A 120 18.93 -12.62 -19.19
N ALA A 121 19.41 -11.38 -19.20
CA ALA A 121 20.70 -11.04 -19.82
C ALA A 121 21.93 -11.44 -18.98
N LYS A 122 21.77 -11.73 -17.68
CA LYS A 122 22.90 -12.10 -16.79
C LYS A 122 23.11 -13.61 -16.62
N ARG A 123 22.16 -14.46 -17.05
CA ARG A 123 22.33 -15.93 -17.04
C ARG A 123 22.97 -16.49 -18.31
N VAL A 124 23.01 -15.75 -19.42
CA VAL A 124 23.60 -16.24 -20.68
C VAL A 124 25.12 -15.96 -20.78
N GLY A 125 25.70 -15.21 -19.84
CA GLY A 125 27.12 -14.85 -19.85
C GLY A 125 28.07 -15.76 -19.06
N ARG A 126 27.58 -16.76 -18.33
CA ARG A 126 28.42 -17.58 -17.41
C ARG A 126 28.38 -19.08 -17.68
N GLU A 127 28.14 -19.47 -18.93
CA GLU A 127 28.13 -20.88 -19.36
C GLU A 127 29.01 -21.13 -20.59
N ARG A 128 30.18 -20.48 -20.63
CA ARG A 128 31.27 -20.84 -21.56
C ARG A 128 32.63 -20.58 -20.90
N ARG A 129 32.98 -21.39 -19.91
CA ARG A 129 34.35 -21.85 -19.62
C ARG A 129 34.20 -23.10 -18.76
N GLY A 130 34.66 -24.22 -19.31
CA GLY A 130 34.28 -25.54 -18.87
C GLY A 130 34.90 -25.97 -17.56
N SER A 131 34.27 -26.94 -16.93
CA SER A 131 35.00 -28.09 -16.41
C SER A 131 34.06 -29.29 -16.41
N LYS A 132 34.50 -30.36 -17.07
CA LYS A 132 33.87 -31.67 -17.02
C LYS A 132 34.10 -32.27 -15.62
N ALA A 133 33.15 -33.07 -15.17
CA ALA A 133 33.19 -33.95 -13.99
C ALA A 133 32.97 -33.28 -12.62
N SER A 134 31.69 -33.20 -12.23
CA SER A 134 31.17 -33.51 -10.88
C SER A 134 29.77 -32.87 -10.78
N SER A 135 28.81 -33.47 -11.48
CA SER A 135 27.44 -32.95 -11.60
C SER A 135 26.51 -34.11 -11.33
N ILE A 136 25.87 -34.09 -10.17
CA ILE A 136 24.55 -34.67 -9.86
C ILE A 136 24.14 -34.30 -8.41
N ALA A 137 25.07 -34.05 -7.48
CA ALA A 137 24.73 -33.81 -6.06
C ALA A 137 24.43 -32.34 -5.68
N GLU A 138 24.91 -31.34 -6.42
CA GLU A 138 24.79 -29.91 -6.04
C GLU A 138 23.60 -29.15 -6.68
N SER A 139 22.85 -29.82 -7.56
CA SER A 139 21.78 -29.18 -8.35
C SER A 139 20.44 -29.07 -7.61
N ILE A 140 20.29 -29.67 -6.43
CA ILE A 140 19.00 -29.64 -5.69
C ILE A 140 18.98 -28.51 -4.65
N HIS A 141 20.13 -28.15 -4.07
CA HIS A 141 20.20 -27.12 -3.03
C HIS A 141 20.14 -25.67 -3.55
N SER A 142 20.47 -25.46 -4.82
CA SER A 142 20.47 -24.12 -5.44
C SER A 142 19.12 -23.70 -6.05
N VAL A 143 18.19 -24.63 -6.26
CA VAL A 143 16.84 -24.33 -6.79
C VAL A 143 15.87 -23.92 -5.69
N GLN A 144 16.05 -24.40 -4.45
CA GLN A 144 15.16 -24.06 -3.33
C GLN A 144 15.49 -22.68 -2.70
N SER A 145 16.75 -22.22 -2.79
CA SER A 145 17.18 -20.93 -2.24
C SER A 145 16.76 -19.71 -3.10
N GLU A 146 16.50 -19.91 -4.40
CA GLU A 146 16.06 -18.83 -5.30
C GLU A 146 14.56 -18.55 -5.26
N LEU A 147 13.73 -19.45 -4.71
CA LEU A 147 12.28 -19.25 -4.62
C LEU A 147 11.87 -18.43 -3.38
N SER A 148 12.63 -18.51 -2.29
CA SER A 148 12.34 -17.79 -1.03
C SER A 148 12.90 -16.37 -1.00
N SER A 149 13.89 -16.05 -1.83
CA SER A 149 14.58 -14.74 -1.85
C SER A 149 14.00 -13.73 -2.85
N SER A 150 13.03 -14.13 -3.69
CA SER A 150 12.45 -13.24 -4.72
C SER A 150 11.27 -12.38 -4.25
N SER A 151 10.76 -12.56 -3.02
CA SER A 151 9.55 -11.85 -2.55
C SER A 151 9.83 -10.70 -1.58
N GLN A 152 11.04 -10.58 -1.02
CA GLN A 152 11.36 -9.53 -0.02
C GLN A 152 12.18 -8.35 -0.56
N SER A 153 12.86 -8.47 -1.71
CA SER A 153 13.86 -7.47 -2.12
C SER A 153 13.35 -6.31 -2.98
N THR A 154 12.04 -6.22 -3.27
CA THR A 154 11.48 -5.13 -4.10
C THR A 154 10.97 -3.92 -3.34
N PHE A 155 10.96 -3.94 -1.99
CA PHE A 155 10.42 -2.83 -1.20
C PHE A 155 11.44 -1.72 -0.87
N LEU A 156 12.75 -1.97 -0.97
CA LEU A 156 13.77 -1.10 -0.37
C LEU A 156 14.73 -0.35 -1.32
N GLN A 157 14.50 -0.28 -2.63
CA GLN A 157 15.51 0.34 -3.52
C GLN A 157 14.94 1.17 -4.68
N ASN A 158 14.24 2.25 -4.37
CA ASN A 158 14.12 3.39 -5.28
C ASN A 158 14.25 4.71 -4.50
N PRO A 159 15.41 5.40 -4.52
CA PRO A 159 15.64 6.62 -3.74
C PRO A 159 14.82 7.84 -4.20
N SER A 160 14.11 7.76 -5.33
CA SER A 160 13.16 8.79 -5.79
C SER A 160 11.76 8.69 -5.15
N SER A 161 11.51 7.75 -4.24
CA SER A 161 10.19 7.52 -3.65
C SER A 161 9.85 8.41 -2.44
N SER A 162 10.84 8.98 -1.74
CA SER A 162 10.58 9.67 -0.47
C SER A 162 9.83 10.98 -0.63
N TRP A 163 10.09 11.73 -1.70
CA TRP A 163 9.45 13.03 -1.96
C TRP A 163 7.96 12.90 -2.25
N ILE A 164 7.54 11.86 -2.99
CA ILE A 164 6.12 11.62 -3.28
C ILE A 164 5.37 11.27 -2.00
N SER A 165 5.96 10.43 -1.15
CA SER A 165 5.37 10.11 0.16
C SER A 165 5.21 11.36 1.02
N ARG A 166 6.24 12.23 1.08
CA ARG A 166 6.18 13.49 1.83
C ARG A 166 5.13 14.44 1.27
N PHE A 167 5.06 14.57 -0.06
CA PHE A 167 4.07 15.41 -0.72
C PHE A 167 2.64 14.92 -0.46
N SER A 168 2.43 13.60 -0.45
CA SER A 168 1.13 13.01 -0.10
C SER A 168 0.72 13.36 1.33
N THR A 169 1.64 13.24 2.30
CA THR A 169 1.36 13.61 3.70
C THR A 169 1.08 15.11 3.84
N MET A 170 1.86 15.96 3.17
CA MET A 170 1.64 17.42 3.20
C MET A 170 0.30 17.81 2.57
N SER A 171 -0.09 17.17 1.45
CA SER A 171 -1.38 17.38 0.82
C SER A 171 -2.54 17.02 1.75
N PHE A 172 -2.40 15.97 2.55
CA PHE A 172 -3.41 15.57 3.53
C PHE A 172 -3.60 16.61 4.63
N ILE A 173 -2.50 17.08 5.23
CA ILE A 173 -2.52 18.14 6.26
C ILE A 173 -3.13 19.42 5.67
N LEU A 174 -2.73 19.78 4.46
CA LEU A 174 -3.19 21.00 3.81
C LEU A 174 -4.70 20.95 3.49
N GLN A 175 -5.22 19.79 3.04
CA GLN A 175 -6.67 19.60 2.86
C GLN A 175 -7.45 19.71 4.17
N PHE A 176 -6.90 19.17 5.27
CA PHE A 176 -7.52 19.28 6.59
C PHE A 176 -7.60 20.73 7.07
N CYS A 177 -6.49 21.46 6.99
CA CYS A 177 -6.45 22.89 7.32
C CYS A 177 -7.43 23.69 6.46
N TRP A 178 -7.56 23.33 5.18
CA TRP A 178 -8.50 23.99 4.27
C TRP A 178 -9.97 23.68 4.60
N ALA A 179 -10.27 22.45 5.03
CA ALA A 179 -11.61 22.08 5.48
C ALA A 179 -12.01 22.84 6.75
N ILE A 180 -11.08 22.98 7.72
CA ILE A 180 -11.29 23.81 8.91
C ILE A 180 -11.52 25.26 8.52
N PHE A 181 -10.67 25.81 7.66
CA PHE A 181 -10.81 27.17 7.16
C PHE A 181 -12.18 27.38 6.48
N GLY A 182 -12.60 26.46 5.62
CA GLY A 182 -13.90 26.50 4.96
C GLY A 182 -15.08 26.44 5.93
N SER A 183 -15.03 25.54 6.92
CA SER A 183 -16.05 25.48 7.99
C SER A 183 -16.13 26.80 8.75
N HIS A 184 -14.98 27.38 9.10
CA HIS A 184 -14.91 28.67 9.78
C HIS A 184 -15.48 29.79 8.91
N THR A 185 -15.04 29.91 7.65
CA THR A 185 -15.55 30.90 6.71
C THR A 185 -17.07 30.80 6.56
N LEU A 186 -17.62 29.60 6.35
CA LEU A 186 -19.06 29.43 6.20
C LEU A 186 -19.82 29.76 7.48
N TYR A 187 -19.29 29.37 8.64
CA TYR A 187 -19.88 29.71 9.92
C TYR A 187 -20.03 31.24 10.06
N PHE A 188 -18.95 32.00 9.87
CA PHE A 188 -19.01 33.47 10.01
C PHE A 188 -19.91 34.15 8.96
N THR A 189 -19.95 33.63 7.73
CA THR A 189 -20.81 34.20 6.68
C THR A 189 -22.31 34.00 6.92
N VAL A 190 -22.71 33.06 7.79
CA VAL A 190 -24.11 32.88 8.21
C VAL A 190 -24.53 33.95 9.23
N TYR A 191 -23.60 34.46 10.02
CA TYR A 191 -23.87 35.40 11.12
C TYR A 191 -23.71 36.88 10.73
N GLU A 192 -23.25 37.20 9.52
CA GLU A 192 -23.11 38.58 9.07
C GLU A 192 -24.46 39.23 8.67
N GLU A 193 -24.55 40.56 8.83
CA GLU A 193 -25.74 41.38 8.52
C GLU A 193 -26.15 41.37 7.03
N HIS A 194 -25.29 40.86 6.15
CA HIS A 194 -25.54 40.73 4.72
C HIS A 194 -25.59 39.25 4.32
N PRO A 195 -26.75 38.58 4.50
CA PRO A 195 -26.86 37.16 4.20
C PRO A 195 -26.61 36.90 2.72
N LEU A 196 -25.68 35.98 2.43
CA LEU A 196 -25.48 35.50 1.07
C LEU A 196 -26.78 34.86 0.54
N PRO A 197 -27.03 34.93 -0.78
CA PRO A 197 -28.12 34.20 -1.40
C PRO A 197 -28.08 32.71 -1.01
N ALA A 198 -29.22 32.16 -0.59
CA ALA A 198 -29.32 30.78 -0.09
C ALA A 198 -28.77 29.74 -1.09
N ALA A 199 -28.89 30.01 -2.39
CA ALA A 199 -28.33 29.16 -3.44
C ALA A 199 -26.79 29.08 -3.40
N ILE A 200 -26.10 30.19 -3.10
CA ILE A 200 -24.64 30.25 -2.98
C ILE A 200 -24.20 29.55 -1.70
N MET A 201 -24.89 29.81 -0.59
CA MET A 201 -24.61 29.13 0.68
C MET A 201 -24.75 27.61 0.56
N LYS A 202 -25.87 27.14 -0.02
CA LYS A 202 -26.10 25.70 -0.25
C LYS A 202 -24.99 25.07 -1.08
N ALA A 203 -24.56 25.75 -2.15
CA ALA A 203 -23.48 25.25 -3.00
C ALA A 203 -22.14 25.20 -2.26
N ALA A 204 -21.78 26.27 -1.53
CA ALA A 204 -20.55 26.32 -0.76
C ALA A 204 -20.52 25.29 0.38
N THR A 205 -21.65 25.08 1.08
CA THR A 205 -21.80 24.01 2.07
C THR A 205 -21.64 22.63 1.42
N THR A 206 -22.20 22.42 0.23
CA THR A 206 -22.03 21.16 -0.50
C THR A 206 -20.57 20.93 -0.86
N CYS A 207 -19.85 21.95 -1.32
CA CYS A 207 -18.41 21.88 -1.57
C CYS A 207 -17.61 21.53 -0.30
N LEU A 208 -17.98 22.13 0.83
CA LEU A 208 -17.37 21.83 2.13
C LEU A 208 -17.63 20.37 2.55
N LEU A 209 -18.84 19.86 2.39
CA LEU A 209 -19.19 18.47 2.69
C LEU A 209 -18.41 17.47 1.82
N ILE A 210 -18.23 17.79 0.53
CA ILE A 210 -17.39 16.98 -0.35
C ILE A 210 -15.94 16.94 0.16
N LEU A 211 -15.40 18.08 0.57
CA LEU A 211 -14.04 18.16 1.11
C LEU A 211 -13.88 17.34 2.40
N TRP A 212 -14.85 17.41 3.33
CA TRP A 212 -14.88 16.57 4.52
C TRP A 212 -15.04 15.09 4.21
N THR A 213 -15.83 14.74 3.19
CA THR A 213 -16.00 13.36 2.73
C THR A 213 -14.69 12.80 2.19
N ASN A 214 -13.97 13.56 1.36
CA ASN A 214 -12.65 13.17 0.87
C ASN A 214 -11.69 12.90 2.03
N TYR A 215 -11.68 13.79 3.02
CA TYR A 215 -10.84 13.65 4.21
C TYR A 215 -11.21 12.42 5.05
N ALA A 216 -12.50 12.20 5.30
CA ALA A 216 -13.00 11.06 6.07
C ALA A 216 -12.64 9.71 5.41
N ILE A 217 -12.76 9.63 4.08
CA ILE A 217 -12.35 8.46 3.30
C ILE A 217 -10.86 8.17 3.51
N MET A 218 -10.02 9.19 3.43
CA MET A 218 -8.57 9.05 3.61
C MET A 218 -8.19 8.60 5.03
N ILE A 219 -8.88 9.11 6.07
CA ILE A 219 -8.70 8.65 7.46
C ILE A 219 -9.09 7.19 7.59
N CYS A 220 -10.28 6.82 7.09
CA CYS A 220 -10.81 5.47 7.18
C CYS A 220 -9.81 4.45 6.63
N PHE A 221 -9.27 4.71 5.43
CA PHE A 221 -8.24 3.86 4.84
C PHE A 221 -6.95 3.85 5.65
N SER A 222 -6.48 4.99 6.14
CA SER A 222 -5.27 5.04 6.97
C SER A 222 -5.40 4.16 8.22
N ILE A 223 -6.57 4.13 8.85
CA ILE A 223 -6.86 3.26 10.00
C ILE A 223 -6.84 1.79 9.57
N VAL A 224 -7.49 1.43 8.46
CA VAL A 224 -7.53 0.05 7.95
C VAL A 224 -6.12 -0.45 7.63
N PHE A 225 -5.28 0.37 6.97
CA PHE A 225 -3.89 0.00 6.67
C PHE A 225 -3.02 -0.10 7.91
N CYS A 226 -3.20 0.80 8.89
CA CYS A 226 -2.51 0.72 10.17
C CYS A 226 -2.85 -0.59 10.88
N PHE A 227 -4.15 -0.93 10.95
CA PHE A 227 -4.60 -2.18 11.54
C PHE A 227 -4.04 -3.41 10.83
N ALA A 228 -4.11 -3.45 9.49
CA ALA A 228 -3.54 -4.53 8.69
C ALA A 228 -2.02 -4.68 8.92
N ALA A 229 -1.29 -3.56 9.01
CA ALA A 229 0.15 -3.57 9.29
C ALA A 229 0.44 -4.11 10.70
N CYS A 230 -0.33 -3.72 11.72
CA CYS A 230 -0.22 -4.27 13.07
C CYS A 230 -0.46 -5.78 13.09
N CYS A 231 -1.49 -6.29 12.40
CA CYS A 231 -1.75 -7.73 12.31
C CYS A 231 -0.58 -8.48 11.66
N VAL A 232 -0.02 -7.97 10.57
CA VAL A 232 1.13 -8.59 9.90
C VAL A 232 2.37 -8.58 10.80
N LEU A 233 2.63 -7.49 11.51
CA LEU A 233 3.77 -7.39 12.44
C LEU A 233 3.64 -8.38 13.59
N ILE A 234 2.48 -8.46 14.25
CA ILE A 234 2.24 -9.39 15.36
C ILE A 234 2.36 -10.83 14.86
N GLY A 235 1.74 -11.16 13.72
CA GLY A 235 1.81 -12.51 13.14
C GLY A 235 3.22 -12.92 12.70
N GLY A 236 4.05 -11.96 12.29
CA GLY A 236 5.46 -12.19 11.96
C GLY A 236 6.33 -12.44 13.18
N ILE A 237 6.15 -11.65 14.25
CA ILE A 237 6.88 -11.83 15.52
C ILE A 237 6.55 -13.19 16.14
N SER A 238 5.26 -13.58 16.15
CA SER A 238 4.86 -14.91 16.65
C SER A 238 5.49 -16.05 15.86
N SER A 239 5.67 -15.93 14.55
CA SER A 239 6.35 -16.96 13.74
C SER A 239 7.81 -17.11 14.13
N SER A 240 8.51 -15.99 14.33
CA SER A 240 9.94 -16.00 14.67
C SER A 240 10.23 -16.62 16.04
N ALA A 241 9.28 -16.52 16.98
CA ALA A 241 9.43 -17.09 18.32
C ALA A 241 9.34 -18.62 18.31
N TYR A 242 8.52 -19.22 17.44
CA TYR A 242 8.43 -20.68 17.31
C TYR A 242 9.64 -21.29 16.61
N ASP A 243 10.19 -20.61 15.59
CA ASP A 243 11.37 -21.09 14.87
C ASP A 243 12.62 -21.14 15.80
N GLU A 244 12.71 -20.23 16.79
CA GLU A 244 13.83 -20.19 17.75
C GLU A 244 13.73 -21.27 18.84
N GLU A 245 12.52 -21.68 19.23
CA GLU A 245 12.31 -22.78 20.19
C GLU A 245 12.59 -24.16 19.56
N ASP A 246 12.18 -24.38 18.30
CA ASP A 246 12.45 -25.64 17.58
C ASP A 246 13.97 -25.86 17.35
N GLU A 247 14.73 -24.81 17.01
CA GLU A 247 16.20 -24.92 16.84
C GLU A 247 16.92 -25.28 18.15
N LEU A 248 16.42 -24.79 19.30
CA LEU A 248 16.95 -25.11 20.62
C LEU A 248 16.62 -26.55 21.04
N GLU A 249 15.42 -27.05 20.73
CA GLU A 249 15.07 -28.46 20.99
C GLU A 249 15.89 -29.42 20.13
N ASP A 250 16.10 -29.11 18.84
CA ASP A 250 16.93 -29.94 17.94
C ASP A 250 18.40 -29.99 18.36
N GLN A 251 18.97 -28.87 18.85
CA GLN A 251 20.32 -28.87 19.44
C GLN A 251 20.39 -29.74 20.69
N GLN A 252 19.39 -29.69 21.57
CA GLN A 252 19.38 -30.45 22.81
C GLN A 252 19.19 -31.97 22.58
N VAL A 253 18.43 -32.34 21.53
CA VAL A 253 18.28 -33.75 21.11
C VAL A 253 19.56 -34.27 20.45
N SER A 254 20.27 -33.45 19.68
CA SER A 254 21.56 -33.84 19.09
C SER A 254 22.64 -34.06 20.14
N GLU A 255 22.63 -33.32 21.25
CA GLU A 255 23.61 -33.48 22.34
C GLU A 255 23.32 -34.71 23.22
N ARG A 256 22.06 -35.18 23.26
CA ARG A 256 21.65 -36.37 24.03
C ARG A 256 21.78 -37.70 23.30
N SER A 257 22.19 -37.72 22.02
CA SER A 257 22.47 -38.97 21.32
C SER A 257 23.85 -39.51 21.73
N PRO A 258 23.94 -40.57 22.56
CA PRO A 258 25.23 -41.05 23.04
C PRO A 258 26.06 -41.57 21.87
N LEU A 259 27.33 -41.15 21.83
CA LEU A 259 28.36 -41.72 20.97
C LEU A 259 28.45 -43.23 21.26
N LEU A 260 27.73 -44.04 20.47
CA LEU A 260 27.99 -45.48 20.38
C LEU A 260 29.28 -45.64 19.58
N THR A 261 30.39 -45.43 20.28
CA THR A 261 31.73 -45.64 19.76
C THR A 261 31.88 -47.13 19.44
N SER A 262 31.79 -47.44 18.14
CA SER A 262 32.11 -48.73 17.55
C SER A 262 33.46 -49.23 18.07
N THR A 263 33.41 -50.14 19.04
CA THR A 263 34.60 -50.83 19.54
C THR A 263 34.95 -51.92 18.53
N ASN A 264 35.73 -51.56 17.50
CA ASN A 264 36.27 -52.55 16.56
C ASN A 264 37.38 -53.34 17.26
N THR A 265 37.07 -54.60 17.51
CA THR A 265 37.97 -55.66 17.92
C THR A 265 38.92 -55.97 16.76
N MET A 266 40.22 -55.68 16.92
CA MET A 266 41.26 -56.24 16.06
C MET A 266 41.68 -57.59 16.61
N THR A 267 41.40 -58.64 15.83
CA THR A 267 42.08 -59.94 15.87
C THR A 267 43.37 -59.90 15.07
#